data_AF-A0A8I0B8K6-F1
#
_entry.id   AF-A0A8I0B8K6-F1
#
_cell.length_a   1.000
_cell.length_b   1.000
_cell.length_c   1.000
_cell.angle_alpha   90.00
_cell.angle_beta   90.00
_cell.angle_gamma   90.00
#
_symmetry.space_group_name_H-M   'P 1'
#
loop_
_entity.id
_entity.type
_entity.pdbx_description
1 polymer ?
#
loop_
_entity_poly.entity_id
_entity_poly.type
_entity_poly.pdbx_seq_one_letter_code
_entity_poly.pdbx_strand_id
1 'polypeptide(L)'
;MNFSIGDLLDNAWQLAKRHGILLAVYLFVAYIVSNLFVLPFYPSGYWEAAMSGHSQPLVLTPTYYFGSSLNFLVMSVFSVGLVHALLRMTRGANENIAFSDFNLPLSVYLKYIVWQILYSLIVGVGMIFFIIPGIFFGARLSQASTYIIDHPESGLSEAISFSWRVTKGQVLSLFGLFIVLAVIVLAGLLICCIGVCFTAIIAKFAITSLYIFFHDRNEGTPSSFDYQKMY
;
A
#
# COMPACT_ATOMS: atom_id res chain seq x y z
N MET A 1 -16.47 -0.18 20.49
CA MET A 1 -16.85 -1.05 19.36
C MET A 1 -15.64 -1.23 18.46
N ASN A 2 -15.28 -2.48 18.17
CA ASN A 2 -14.22 -2.81 17.23
C ASN A 2 -14.79 -2.78 15.80
N PHE A 3 -13.96 -2.48 14.80
CA PHE A 3 -14.38 -2.64 13.41
C PHE A 3 -14.60 -4.12 13.10
N SER A 4 -15.61 -4.43 12.30
CA SER A 4 -15.85 -5.78 11.80
C SER A 4 -14.98 -6.02 10.58
N ILE A 5 -14.13 -7.05 10.63
CA ILE A 5 -13.26 -7.43 9.50
C ILE A 5 -14.12 -7.82 8.29
N GLY A 6 -15.24 -8.53 8.51
CA GLY A 6 -16.16 -8.92 7.46
C GLY A 6 -16.72 -7.71 6.71
N ASP A 7 -17.21 -6.71 7.45
CA ASP A 7 -17.75 -5.49 6.86
C ASP A 7 -16.72 -4.76 6.00
N LEU A 8 -15.48 -4.61 6.50
CA LEU A 8 -14.40 -3.95 5.74
C LEU A 8 -14.08 -4.69 4.44
N LEU A 9 -14.08 -6.03 4.48
CA LEU A 9 -13.83 -6.86 3.31
C LEU A 9 -15.00 -6.83 2.34
N ASP A 10 -16.24 -6.81 2.83
CA ASP A 10 -17.42 -6.68 1.99
C ASP A 10 -17.43 -5.33 1.26
N ASN A 11 -17.13 -4.23 1.95
CA ASN A 11 -17.00 -2.93 1.29
C ASN A 11 -15.84 -2.93 0.26
N ALA A 12 -14.67 -3.42 0.67
CA ALA A 12 -13.53 -3.52 -0.22
C ALA A 12 -13.83 -4.38 -1.46
N TRP A 13 -14.60 -5.46 -1.31
CA TRP A 13 -15.05 -6.31 -2.39
C TRP A 13 -16.04 -5.61 -3.31
N GLN A 14 -16.99 -4.83 -2.78
CA GLN A 14 -17.91 -4.05 -3.60
C GLN A 14 -17.16 -2.98 -4.43
N LEU A 15 -16.24 -2.25 -3.80
CA LEU A 15 -15.39 -1.27 -4.48
C LEU A 15 -14.47 -1.93 -5.52
N ALA A 16 -13.88 -3.08 -5.21
CA ALA A 16 -13.06 -3.85 -6.13
C ALA A 16 -13.86 -4.45 -7.30
N LYS A 17 -15.11 -4.87 -7.11
CA LYS A 17 -15.96 -5.29 -8.24
C LYS A 17 -16.26 -4.12 -9.18
N ARG A 18 -16.42 -2.91 -8.62
CA ARG A 18 -16.78 -1.72 -9.39
C ARG A 18 -15.62 -1.11 -10.17
N HIS A 19 -14.46 -0.96 -9.52
CA HIS A 19 -13.29 -0.27 -10.08
C HIS A 19 -12.04 -1.15 -10.19
N GLY A 20 -12.06 -2.35 -9.61
CA GLY A 20 -10.86 -3.14 -9.35
C GLY A 20 -10.20 -3.72 -10.59
N ILE A 21 -10.92 -3.95 -11.71
CA ILE A 21 -10.28 -4.39 -12.96
C ILE A 21 -9.34 -3.31 -13.49
N LEU A 22 -9.81 -2.05 -13.57
CA LEU A 22 -8.98 -0.94 -14.06
C LEU A 22 -7.81 -0.67 -13.13
N LEU A 23 -8.02 -0.75 -11.81
CA LEU A 23 -6.95 -0.60 -10.83
C LEU A 23 -5.96 -1.79 -10.87
N ALA A 24 -6.42 -3.00 -11.16
CA ALA A 24 -5.55 -4.17 -11.34
C ALA A 24 -4.72 -4.04 -12.62
N VAL A 25 -5.31 -3.57 -13.72
CA VAL A 25 -4.58 -3.24 -14.96
C VAL A 25 -3.55 -2.15 -14.69
N TYR A 26 -3.93 -1.10 -13.95
CA TYR A 26 -2.99 -0.06 -13.52
C TYR A 26 -1.81 -0.64 -12.72
N LEU A 27 -2.07 -1.50 -11.72
CA LEU A 27 -1.02 -2.16 -10.95
C LEU A 27 -0.11 -3.03 -11.82
N PHE A 28 -0.70 -3.77 -12.76
CA PHE A 28 0.03 -4.61 -13.69
C PHE A 28 0.92 -3.76 -14.60
N VAL A 29 0.39 -2.68 -15.19
CA VAL A 29 1.14 -1.74 -16.03
C VAL A 29 2.25 -1.08 -15.23
N ALA A 30 1.97 -0.57 -14.02
CA ALA A 30 2.97 0.01 -13.14
C ALA A 30 4.09 -0.98 -12.83
N TYR A 31 3.75 -2.25 -12.55
CA TYR A 31 4.73 -3.32 -12.34
C TYR A 31 5.59 -3.56 -13.58
N ILE A 32 5.00 -3.69 -14.77
CA ILE A 32 5.74 -3.88 -16.02
C ILE A 32 6.65 -2.70 -16.30
N VAL A 33 6.15 -1.47 -16.22
CA VAL A 33 6.92 -0.23 -16.43
C VAL A 33 8.11 -0.18 -15.47
N SER A 34 7.91 -0.51 -14.20
CA SER A 34 8.98 -0.57 -13.21
C SER A 34 10.04 -1.62 -13.51
N ASN A 35 9.64 -2.82 -13.96
CA ASN A 35 10.61 -3.85 -14.34
C ASN A 35 11.40 -3.44 -15.59
N LEU A 36 10.73 -2.86 -16.59
CA LEU A 36 11.36 -2.32 -17.80
C LEU A 36 12.36 -1.20 -17.45
N PHE A 37 12.03 -0.36 -16.48
CA PHE A 37 12.89 0.73 -16.04
C PHE A 37 14.18 0.24 -15.37
N VAL A 38 14.14 -0.90 -14.67
CA VAL A 38 15.33 -1.51 -14.04
C VAL A 38 16.22 -2.23 -15.06
N LEU A 39 15.68 -2.63 -16.23
CA LEU A 39 16.41 -3.45 -17.21
C LEU A 39 17.80 -2.92 -17.58
N PRO A 40 18.01 -1.62 -17.87
CA PRO A 40 19.31 -1.09 -18.25
C PRO A 40 20.37 -1.14 -17.14
N PHE A 41 19.94 -1.36 -15.88
CA PHE A 41 20.80 -1.39 -14.71
C PHE A 41 21.21 -2.81 -14.32
N TYR A 42 20.71 -3.84 -15.02
CA TYR A 42 21.21 -5.19 -14.83
C TYR A 42 22.64 -5.33 -15.36
N PRO A 43 23.54 -5.98 -14.61
CA PRO A 43 24.91 -6.20 -15.06
C PRO A 43 24.94 -7.11 -16.29
N SER A 44 25.98 -6.97 -17.11
CA SER A 44 26.24 -7.89 -18.22
C SER A 44 26.38 -9.32 -17.69
N GLY A 45 25.76 -10.29 -18.37
CA GLY A 45 25.74 -11.68 -17.89
C GLY A 45 24.58 -12.04 -16.96
N TYR A 46 23.69 -11.09 -16.61
CA TYR A 46 22.60 -11.34 -15.66
C TYR A 46 21.63 -12.43 -16.12
N TRP A 47 21.24 -12.42 -17.40
CA TRP A 47 20.34 -13.44 -17.94
C TRP A 47 21.03 -14.78 -18.14
N GLU A 48 22.29 -14.78 -18.54
CA GLU A 48 23.11 -15.99 -18.67
C GLU A 48 23.29 -16.67 -17.31
N ALA A 49 23.52 -15.90 -16.25
CA ALA A 49 23.57 -16.40 -14.87
C ALA A 49 22.22 -16.96 -14.41
N ALA A 50 21.12 -16.22 -14.64
CA ALA A 50 19.78 -16.64 -14.24
C ALA A 50 19.34 -17.93 -14.94
N MET A 51 19.63 -18.05 -16.24
CA MET A 51 19.30 -19.23 -17.05
C MET A 51 20.19 -20.44 -16.75
N SER A 52 21.44 -20.23 -16.33
CA SER A 52 22.39 -21.31 -16.04
C SER A 52 22.23 -21.91 -14.62
N GLY A 53 21.27 -21.45 -13.84
CA GLY A 53 21.01 -21.95 -12.48
C GLY A 53 22.11 -21.65 -11.46
N HIS A 54 23.09 -20.81 -11.81
CA HIS A 54 24.12 -20.37 -10.86
C HIS A 54 23.51 -19.32 -9.92
N SER A 55 23.53 -19.58 -8.61
CA SER A 55 23.24 -18.57 -7.60
C SER A 55 24.40 -17.58 -7.51
N GLN A 56 24.46 -16.63 -8.43
CA GLN A 56 25.52 -15.63 -8.43
C GLN A 56 25.33 -14.64 -7.28
N PRO A 57 26.41 -14.12 -6.66
CA PRO A 57 26.39 -12.94 -5.80
C PRO A 57 26.15 -11.63 -6.59
N LEU A 58 25.41 -11.70 -7.71
CA LEU A 58 25.28 -10.66 -8.74
C LEU A 58 24.34 -9.52 -8.34
N VAL A 59 23.57 -9.70 -7.27
CA VAL A 59 22.64 -8.71 -6.69
C VAL A 59 23.38 -7.60 -5.93
N LEU A 60 24.72 -7.69 -5.80
CA LEU A 60 25.54 -6.75 -5.02
C LEU A 60 26.24 -5.65 -5.85
N THR A 61 25.98 -5.55 -7.16
CA THR A 61 26.66 -4.54 -8.00
C THR A 61 26.12 -3.12 -7.71
N PRO A 62 26.98 -2.08 -7.64
CA PRO A 62 26.53 -0.70 -7.44
C PRO A 62 25.50 -0.24 -8.48
N THR A 63 25.63 -0.69 -9.74
CA THR A 63 24.71 -0.36 -10.83
C THR A 63 23.29 -0.87 -10.57
N TYR A 64 23.15 -2.12 -10.10
CA TYR A 64 21.85 -2.69 -9.76
C TYR A 64 21.17 -1.95 -8.61
N TYR A 65 21.93 -1.61 -7.56
CA TYR A 65 21.40 -0.82 -6.43
C TYR A 65 20.97 0.59 -6.84
N PHE A 66 21.72 1.21 -7.74
CA PHE A 66 21.35 2.51 -8.31
C PHE A 66 20.03 2.42 -9.08
N GLY A 67 19.90 1.44 -9.98
CA GLY A 67 18.65 1.18 -10.70
C GLY A 67 17.47 0.86 -9.78
N SER A 68 17.70 0.05 -8.76
CA SER A 68 16.70 -0.31 -7.75
C SER A 68 16.22 0.91 -6.94
N SER A 69 17.15 1.82 -6.59
CA SER A 69 16.83 3.06 -5.88
C SER A 69 15.99 4.00 -6.74
N LEU A 70 16.30 4.12 -8.03
CA LEU A 70 15.48 4.89 -8.96
C LEU A 70 14.09 4.26 -9.16
N ASN A 71 14.02 2.93 -9.26
CA ASN A 71 12.75 2.21 -9.36
C ASN A 71 11.88 2.39 -8.10
N PHE A 72 12.48 2.46 -6.92
CA PHE A 72 11.76 2.78 -5.69
C PHE A 72 11.09 4.16 -5.75
N LEU A 73 11.74 5.15 -6.36
CA LEU A 73 11.15 6.48 -6.58
C LEU A 73 9.97 6.42 -7.55
N VAL A 74 10.14 5.71 -8.67
CA VAL A 74 9.06 5.50 -9.67
C VAL A 74 7.85 4.82 -9.02
N MET A 75 8.08 3.75 -8.24
CA MET A 75 7.03 3.05 -7.51
C MET A 75 6.36 3.92 -6.45
N SER A 76 7.11 4.82 -5.81
CA SER A 76 6.54 5.75 -4.85
C SER A 76 5.53 6.71 -5.51
N VAL A 77 5.81 7.19 -6.72
CA VAL A 77 4.88 8.03 -7.49
C VAL A 77 3.60 7.27 -7.84
N PHE A 78 3.73 6.05 -8.38
CA PHE A 78 2.58 5.20 -8.67
C PHE A 78 1.77 4.85 -7.41
N SER A 79 2.43 4.64 -6.28
CA SER A 79 1.77 4.32 -5.03
C SER A 79 0.95 5.51 -4.49
N VAL A 80 1.49 6.73 -4.56
CA VAL A 80 0.78 7.94 -4.11
C VAL A 80 -0.49 8.17 -4.93
N GLY A 81 -0.40 8.15 -6.27
CA GLY A 81 -1.57 8.34 -7.13
C GLY A 81 -2.63 7.25 -6.94
N LEU A 82 -2.20 5.99 -6.72
CA LEU A 82 -3.12 4.90 -6.41
C LEU A 82 -3.86 5.11 -5.09
N VAL A 83 -3.14 5.46 -4.01
CA VAL A 83 -3.78 5.67 -2.71
C VAL A 83 -4.72 6.87 -2.73
N HIS A 84 -4.36 7.95 -3.45
CA HIS A 84 -5.24 9.09 -3.65
C HIS A 84 -6.52 8.69 -4.41
N ALA A 85 -6.40 7.93 -5.50
CA ALA A 85 -7.55 7.40 -6.23
C ALA A 85 -8.43 6.49 -5.35
N LEU A 86 -7.82 5.60 -4.57
CA LEU A 86 -8.53 4.74 -3.61
C LEU A 86 -9.29 5.55 -2.57
N LEU A 87 -8.70 6.63 -2.03
CA LEU A 87 -9.36 7.53 -1.08
C LEU A 87 -10.61 8.18 -1.70
N ARG A 88 -10.50 8.72 -2.92
CA ARG A 88 -11.65 9.31 -3.64
C ARG A 88 -12.74 8.27 -3.86
N MET A 89 -12.39 7.09 -4.38
CA MET A 89 -13.35 6.02 -4.68
C MET A 89 -14.03 5.50 -3.41
N THR A 90 -13.29 5.33 -2.32
CA THR A 90 -13.85 4.86 -1.05
C THR A 90 -14.80 5.89 -0.43
N ARG A 91 -14.55 7.18 -0.65
CA ARG A 91 -15.47 8.29 -0.29
C ARG A 91 -16.67 8.45 -1.22
N GLY A 92 -16.82 7.59 -2.23
CA GLY A 92 -17.99 7.54 -3.12
C GLY A 92 -17.81 8.20 -4.49
N ALA A 93 -16.58 8.58 -4.87
CA ALA A 93 -16.32 9.00 -6.25
C ALA A 93 -16.50 7.82 -7.21
N ASN A 94 -17.30 8.00 -8.25
CA ASN A 94 -17.56 6.97 -9.28
C ASN A 94 -16.58 7.05 -10.47
N GLU A 95 -15.63 7.98 -10.42
CA GLU A 95 -14.64 8.17 -11.46
C GLU A 95 -13.54 7.12 -11.36
N ASN A 96 -13.00 6.73 -12.51
CA ASN A 96 -11.85 5.84 -12.57
C ASN A 96 -10.55 6.60 -12.25
N ILE A 97 -9.47 5.86 -12.02
CA ILE A 97 -8.14 6.45 -11.83
C ILE A 97 -7.78 7.34 -13.02
N ALA A 98 -7.36 8.57 -12.74
CA ALA A 98 -7.08 9.59 -13.74
C ALA A 98 -5.74 10.29 -13.44
N PHE A 99 -5.20 10.99 -14.44
CA PHE A 99 -3.95 11.76 -14.25
C PHE A 99 -4.06 12.83 -13.17
N SER A 100 -5.28 13.34 -12.91
CA SER A 100 -5.54 14.27 -11.81
C SER A 100 -5.22 13.67 -10.44
N ASP A 101 -5.26 12.35 -10.27
CA ASP A 101 -4.92 11.69 -9.01
C ASP A 101 -3.43 11.82 -8.65
N PHE A 102 -2.60 12.18 -9.64
CA PHE A 102 -1.17 12.45 -9.44
C PHE A 102 -0.86 13.92 -9.21
N ASN A 103 -1.85 14.81 -9.32
CA ASN A 103 -1.67 16.25 -9.19
C ASN A 103 -1.64 16.70 -7.71
N LEU A 104 -0.81 16.03 -6.92
CA LEU A 104 -0.54 16.36 -5.52
C LEU A 104 0.72 17.22 -5.41
N PRO A 105 0.82 18.09 -4.38
CA PRO A 105 2.01 18.91 -4.20
C PRO A 105 3.25 18.04 -3.99
N LEU A 106 4.40 18.48 -4.51
CA LEU A 106 5.68 17.76 -4.41
C LEU A 106 6.04 17.42 -2.95
N SER A 107 5.61 18.25 -2.01
CA SER A 107 5.77 18.02 -0.57
C SER A 107 5.15 16.70 -0.10
N VAL A 108 4.02 16.27 -0.67
CA VAL A 108 3.37 14.99 -0.33
C VAL A 108 4.23 13.82 -0.79
N TYR A 109 4.73 13.87 -2.02
CA TYR A 109 5.62 12.84 -2.56
C TYR A 109 6.90 12.70 -1.73
N LEU A 110 7.54 13.82 -1.37
CA LEU A 110 8.73 13.82 -0.52
C LEU A 110 8.42 13.27 0.88
N LYS A 111 7.34 13.72 1.52
CA LYS A 111 6.89 13.20 2.82
C LYS A 111 6.63 11.69 2.75
N TYR A 112 5.98 11.22 1.70
CA TYR A 112 5.68 9.81 1.49
C TYR A 112 6.94 8.95 1.29
N ILE A 113 7.91 9.43 0.51
CA ILE A 113 9.20 8.75 0.31
C ILE A 113 9.98 8.68 1.63
N VAL A 114 10.09 9.80 2.36
CA VAL A 114 10.75 9.84 3.67
C VAL A 114 10.06 8.89 4.64
N TRP A 115 8.73 8.86 4.63
CA TRP A 115 7.94 7.95 5.45
C TRP A 115 8.18 6.49 5.09
N GLN A 116 8.20 6.11 3.80
CA GLN A 116 8.47 4.75 3.38
C GLN A 116 9.85 4.27 3.85
N ILE A 117 10.87 5.11 3.73
CA ILE A 117 12.22 4.78 4.20
C ILE A 117 12.21 4.58 5.72
N LEU A 118 11.62 5.51 6.47
CA LEU A 118 11.51 5.41 7.93
C LEU A 118 10.71 4.18 8.38
N TYR A 119 9.57 3.92 7.75
CA TYR A 119 8.73 2.76 8.02
C TYR A 119 9.48 1.45 7.74
N SER A 120 10.17 1.37 6.60
CA SER A 120 10.97 0.20 6.24
C SER A 120 12.09 -0.07 7.23
N LEU A 121 12.74 0.98 7.76
CA LEU A 121 13.76 0.86 8.79
C LEU A 121 13.19 0.41 10.14
N ILE A 122 12.08 1.01 10.59
CA ILE A 122 11.43 0.65 11.86
C ILE A 122 10.96 -0.80 11.81
N VAL A 123 10.27 -1.20 10.75
CA VAL A 123 9.77 -2.57 10.59
C VAL A 123 10.93 -3.53 10.36
N GLY A 124 11.92 -3.16 9.54
CA GLY A 124 13.09 -3.99 9.26
C GLY A 124 13.92 -4.29 10.51
N VAL A 125 14.27 -3.26 11.29
CA VAL A 125 14.95 -3.42 12.59
C VAL A 125 14.08 -4.21 13.55
N GLY A 126 12.77 -3.93 13.59
CA GLY A 126 11.81 -4.70 14.38
C GLY A 126 11.89 -6.19 14.05
N MET A 127 11.79 -6.55 12.76
CA MET A 127 11.85 -7.93 12.28
C MET A 127 13.19 -8.62 12.58
N ILE A 128 14.32 -7.89 12.50
CA ILE A 128 15.66 -8.43 12.80
C ILE A 128 15.81 -8.75 14.29
N PHE A 129 15.35 -7.85 15.17
CA PHE A 129 15.46 -8.07 16.62
C PHE A 129 14.46 -9.13 17.08
N PHE A 130 13.19 -9.01 16.71
CA PHE A 130 12.15 -10.00 16.98
C PHE A 130 10.94 -9.82 16.04
N ILE A 131 10.46 -10.91 15.46
CA ILE A 131 9.29 -10.90 14.53
C ILE A 131 8.07 -10.18 15.15
N ILE A 132 7.83 -10.36 16.45
CA ILE A 132 6.67 -9.78 17.16
C ILE A 132 6.72 -8.23 17.17
N PRO A 133 7.80 -7.57 17.64
CA PRO A 133 8.01 -6.13 17.47
C PRO A 133 7.84 -5.63 16.03
N GLY A 134 8.40 -6.31 15.03
CA GLY A 134 8.27 -5.91 13.62
C GLY A 134 6.81 -5.83 13.18
N ILE A 135 6.03 -6.88 13.45
CA ILE A 135 4.60 -6.93 13.16
C ILE A 135 3.83 -5.86 13.96
N PHE A 136 4.17 -5.68 15.24
CA PHE A 136 3.52 -4.71 16.11
C PHE A 136 3.68 -3.27 15.60
N PHE A 137 4.90 -2.86 15.25
CA PHE A 137 5.16 -1.54 14.69
C PHE A 137 4.54 -1.38 13.30
N GLY A 138 4.63 -2.40 12.44
CA GLY A 138 4.02 -2.37 11.12
C GLY A 138 2.51 -2.15 11.17
N ALA A 139 1.81 -2.89 12.03
CA ALA A 139 0.38 -2.72 12.21
C ALA A 139 0.02 -1.31 12.71
N ARG A 140 0.76 -0.79 13.71
CA ARG A 140 0.49 0.53 14.29
C ARG A 140 0.79 1.71 13.37
N LEU A 141 1.73 1.55 12.44
CA LEU A 141 2.18 2.61 11.55
C LEU A 141 1.59 2.52 10.14
N SER A 142 0.80 1.47 9.86
CA SER A 142 0.20 1.23 8.55
C SER A 142 -0.62 2.42 7.99
N GLN A 143 -1.34 3.14 8.86
CA GLN A 143 -2.29 4.18 8.46
C GLN A 143 -1.62 5.53 8.17
N ALA A 144 -0.39 5.76 8.63
CA ALA A 144 0.33 7.01 8.43
C ALA A 144 0.55 7.31 6.93
N SER A 145 0.79 6.27 6.13
CA SER A 145 1.01 6.40 4.68
C SER A 145 -0.20 7.00 3.95
N THR A 146 -1.41 6.61 4.37
CA THR A 146 -2.67 7.09 3.79
C THR A 146 -3.00 8.49 4.30
N TYR A 147 -2.73 8.78 5.59
CA TYR A 147 -2.90 10.10 6.19
C TYR A 147 -2.07 11.19 5.49
N ILE A 148 -0.79 10.91 5.17
CA ILE A 148 0.09 11.87 4.47
C ILE A 148 -0.48 12.31 3.13
N ILE A 149 -1.16 11.40 2.43
CA ILE A 149 -1.74 11.66 1.10
C ILE A 149 -3.07 12.40 1.24
N ASP A 150 -3.83 12.07 2.28
CA ASP A 150 -5.13 12.67 2.55
C ASP A 150 -5.05 14.09 3.13
N HIS A 151 -3.99 14.40 3.89
CA HIS A 151 -3.74 15.71 4.53
C HIS A 151 -2.40 16.31 4.07
N PRO A 152 -2.33 16.89 2.85
CA PRO A 152 -1.08 17.42 2.28
C PRO A 152 -0.35 18.46 3.14
N GLU A 153 -1.10 19.25 3.90
CA GLU A 153 -0.63 20.29 4.82
C GLU A 153 0.00 19.72 6.10
N SER A 154 -0.42 18.53 6.52
CA SER A 154 0.02 17.92 7.78
C SER A 154 1.50 17.55 7.81
N GLY A 155 2.10 17.58 8.99
CA GLY A 155 3.49 17.16 9.19
C GLY A 155 3.65 15.63 9.19
N LEU A 156 4.87 15.14 8.90
CA LEU A 156 5.15 13.71 9.01
C LEU A 156 4.93 13.18 10.44
N SER A 157 5.31 13.97 11.44
CA SER A 157 5.09 13.67 12.86
C SER A 157 3.60 13.53 13.21
N GLU A 158 2.76 14.33 12.56
CA GLU A 158 1.31 14.32 12.77
C GLU A 158 0.69 13.04 12.20
N ALA A 159 1.09 12.63 10.99
CA ALA A 159 0.66 11.37 10.38
C ALA A 159 1.03 10.15 11.24
N ILE A 160 2.25 10.14 11.78
CA ILE A 160 2.72 9.08 12.69
C ILE A 160 1.89 9.08 13.98
N SER A 161 1.68 10.25 14.57
CA SER A 161 0.94 10.40 15.81
C SER A 161 -0.53 10.01 15.65
N PHE A 162 -1.13 10.35 14.51
CA PHE A 162 -2.46 9.92 14.12
C PHE A 162 -2.52 8.39 14.05
N SER A 163 -1.67 7.76 13.24
CA SER A 163 -1.64 6.30 13.07
C SER A 163 -1.44 5.59 14.41
N TRP A 164 -0.53 6.09 15.26
CA TRP A 164 -0.27 5.51 16.57
C TRP A 164 -1.46 5.62 17.53
N ARG A 165 -2.17 6.75 17.50
CA ARG A 165 -3.34 7.02 18.34
C ARG A 165 -4.53 6.15 17.91
N VAL A 166 -4.84 6.11 16.62
CA VAL A 166 -6.05 5.40 16.11
C VAL A 166 -5.90 3.88 16.17
N THR A 167 -4.68 3.36 16.05
CA THR A 167 -4.41 1.92 16.14
C THR A 167 -4.25 1.39 17.58
N LYS A 168 -4.23 2.29 18.58
CA LYS A 168 -4.06 1.91 19.99
C LYS A 168 -5.24 1.07 20.47
N GLY A 169 -4.95 -0.08 21.08
CA GLY A 169 -5.97 -0.99 21.62
C GLY A 169 -6.61 -1.92 20.59
N GLN A 170 -6.28 -1.79 19.30
CA GLN A 170 -6.83 -2.63 18.22
C GLN A 170 -5.76 -3.41 17.46
N VAL A 171 -4.57 -3.54 18.02
CA VAL A 171 -3.45 -4.25 17.39
C VAL A 171 -3.81 -5.69 17.02
N LEU A 172 -4.57 -6.39 17.88
CA LEU A 172 -4.98 -7.77 17.61
C LEU A 172 -5.97 -7.85 16.43
N SER A 173 -6.93 -6.92 16.36
CA SER A 173 -7.87 -6.84 15.23
C SER A 173 -7.17 -6.49 13.93
N LEU A 174 -6.20 -5.56 13.97
CA LEU A 174 -5.35 -5.22 12.83
C LEU A 174 -4.52 -6.42 12.37
N PHE A 175 -3.92 -7.13 13.32
CA PHE A 175 -3.16 -8.34 13.02
C PHE A 175 -4.03 -9.40 12.33
N GLY A 176 -5.24 -9.64 12.86
CA GLY A 176 -6.22 -10.52 12.23
C GLY A 176 -6.60 -10.07 10.80
N LEU A 177 -6.84 -8.77 10.60
CA LEU A 177 -7.10 -8.20 9.28
C LEU A 177 -5.92 -8.45 8.33
N PHE A 178 -4.67 -8.18 8.75
CA PHE A 178 -3.49 -8.40 7.91
C PHE A 178 -3.30 -9.87 7.55
N ILE A 179 -3.62 -10.81 8.45
CA ILE A 179 -3.61 -12.25 8.13
C ILE A 179 -4.63 -12.56 7.05
N VAL A 180 -5.88 -12.10 7.20
CA VAL A 180 -6.93 -12.36 6.21
C VAL A 180 -6.56 -11.77 4.86
N LEU A 181 -6.05 -10.53 4.83
CA LEU A 181 -5.58 -9.89 3.61
C LEU A 181 -4.41 -10.64 2.97
N ALA A 182 -3.46 -11.15 3.77
CA ALA A 182 -2.36 -11.95 3.26
C ALA A 182 -2.85 -13.25 2.61
N VAL A 183 -3.83 -13.92 3.21
CA VAL A 183 -4.45 -15.14 2.64
C VAL A 183 -5.18 -14.81 1.33
N ILE A 184 -5.90 -13.69 1.25
CA ILE A 184 -6.59 -13.25 0.03
C ILE A 184 -5.59 -13.00 -1.10
N VAL A 185 -4.50 -12.27 -0.82
CA VAL A 185 -3.45 -12.00 -1.82
C VAL A 185 -2.74 -13.29 -2.25
N LEU A 186 -2.48 -14.20 -1.31
CA LEU A 186 -1.88 -15.49 -1.60
C LEU A 186 -2.80 -16.39 -2.44
N ALA A 187 -4.12 -16.35 -2.20
CA ALA A 187 -5.09 -17.02 -3.05
C ALA A 187 -5.09 -16.44 -4.48
N GLY A 188 -4.89 -15.13 -4.61
CA GLY A 188 -4.68 -14.47 -5.91
C GLY A 188 -3.46 -14.99 -6.66
N LEU A 189 -2.38 -15.36 -5.95
CA LEU A 189 -1.17 -15.95 -6.53
C LEU A 189 -1.45 -17.30 -7.21
N LEU A 190 -2.37 -18.09 -6.67
CA LEU A 190 -2.79 -19.36 -7.26
C LEU A 190 -3.58 -19.17 -8.57
N ILE A 191 -4.19 -17.99 -8.76
CA ILE A 191 -5.03 -17.65 -9.92
C ILE A 191 -4.21 -16.87 -10.98
N CYS A 192 -2.87 -16.97 -10.96
CA CYS A 192 -1.95 -16.33 -11.92
C CYS A 192 -1.86 -14.79 -11.76
N CYS A 193 -1.00 -14.13 -12.56
CA CYS A 193 -0.58 -12.74 -12.41
C CYS A 193 -1.72 -11.73 -12.24
N ILE A 194 -2.83 -11.91 -12.96
CA ILE A 194 -4.00 -11.01 -12.89
C ILE A 194 -4.73 -11.19 -11.54
N GLY A 195 -4.80 -12.42 -11.03
CA GLY A 195 -5.39 -12.73 -9.73
C GLY A 195 -4.67 -12.02 -8.58
N VAL A 196 -3.33 -11.92 -8.64
CA VAL A 196 -2.53 -11.18 -7.65
C VAL A 196 -2.86 -9.70 -7.69
N CYS A 197 -2.91 -9.09 -8.88
CA CYS A 197 -3.22 -7.67 -9.01
C CYS A 197 -4.62 -7.35 -8.47
N PHE A 198 -5.62 -8.17 -8.80
CA PHE A 198 -6.99 -7.95 -8.34
C PHE A 198 -7.15 -8.12 -6.82
N THR A 199 -6.56 -9.17 -6.25
CA THR A 199 -6.58 -9.39 -4.79
C THR A 199 -5.78 -8.35 -4.02
N ALA A 200 -4.70 -7.83 -4.60
CA ALA A 200 -3.99 -6.68 -4.04
C ALA A 200 -4.85 -5.41 -4.00
N ILE A 201 -5.73 -5.19 -4.98
CA ILE A 201 -6.68 -4.07 -4.96
C ILE A 201 -7.71 -4.23 -3.85
N ILE A 202 -8.25 -5.43 -3.64
CA ILE A 202 -9.15 -5.71 -2.51
C ILE A 202 -8.44 -5.36 -1.19
N ALA A 203 -7.21 -5.81 -1.01
CA ALA A 203 -6.44 -5.51 0.19
C ALA A 203 -6.21 -4.00 0.38
N LYS A 204 -5.88 -3.28 -0.70
CA LYS A 204 -5.70 -1.82 -0.63
C LYS A 204 -7.00 -1.09 -0.29
N PHE A 205 -8.14 -1.46 -0.89
CA PHE A 205 -9.44 -0.90 -0.51
C PHE A 205 -9.80 -1.20 0.94
N ALA A 206 -9.50 -2.40 1.45
CA ALA A 206 -9.76 -2.74 2.85
C ALA A 206 -8.95 -1.86 3.80
N ILE A 207 -7.66 -1.61 3.49
CA ILE A 207 -6.81 -0.71 4.27
C ILE A 207 -7.27 0.75 4.16
N THR A 208 -7.67 1.22 2.98
CA THR A 208 -8.22 2.58 2.82
C THR A 208 -9.56 2.75 3.53
N SER A 209 -10.43 1.73 3.52
CA SER A 209 -11.70 1.75 4.26
C SER A 209 -11.47 1.77 5.77
N LEU A 210 -10.48 1.01 6.25
CA LEU A 210 -10.04 1.05 7.63
C LEU A 210 -9.49 2.43 8.02
N TYR A 211 -8.70 3.06 7.15
CA TYR A 211 -8.22 4.43 7.35
C TYR A 211 -9.37 5.41 7.54
N ILE A 212 -10.36 5.37 6.64
CA ILE A 212 -11.53 6.25 6.71
C ILE A 212 -12.34 6.01 7.99
N PHE A 213 -12.55 4.75 8.37
CA PHE A 213 -13.21 4.42 9.64
C PHE A 213 -12.47 5.02 10.85
N PHE A 214 -11.13 5.00 10.85
CA PHE A 214 -10.33 5.60 11.91
C PHE A 214 -10.35 7.13 11.89
N HIS A 215 -10.31 7.72 10.70
CA HIS A 215 -10.37 9.15 10.51
C HIS A 215 -11.71 9.71 10.98
N ASP A 216 -12.83 9.16 10.51
CA ASP A 216 -14.18 9.59 10.89
C ASP A 216 -14.41 9.49 12.42
N ARG A 217 -13.92 8.40 13.04
CA ARG A 217 -13.95 8.24 14.51
C ARG A 217 -13.13 9.29 15.26
N ASN A 218 -12.00 9.72 14.71
CA ASN A 218 -11.12 10.69 15.36
C ASN A 218 -11.67 12.12 15.23
N GLU A 219 -12.45 12.41 14.18
CA GLU A 219 -13.13 13.71 13.98
C GLU A 219 -14.52 13.78 14.61
N GLY A 220 -15.07 12.64 15.06
CA GLY A 220 -16.42 12.59 15.65
C GLY A 220 -17.54 12.68 14.60
N THR A 221 -17.21 12.48 13.32
CA THR A 221 -18.16 12.43 12.21
C THR A 221 -18.78 11.04 12.11
N PRO A 222 -20.07 10.90 11.70
CA PRO A 222 -20.64 9.59 11.42
C PRO A 222 -19.85 8.94 10.29
N SER A 223 -19.48 7.66 10.45
CA SER A 223 -18.60 7.02 9.49
C SER A 223 -19.21 7.06 8.08
N SER A 224 -18.48 7.53 7.09
CA SER A 224 -18.86 7.47 5.66
C SER A 224 -19.20 6.04 5.21
N PHE A 225 -18.69 5.06 5.96
CA PHE A 225 -18.99 3.65 5.89
C PHE A 225 -20.46 3.29 6.24
N ASP A 226 -21.11 4.01 7.16
CA ASP A 226 -22.53 3.80 7.50
C ASP A 226 -23.45 4.32 6.38
N TYR A 227 -23.04 5.37 5.65
CA TYR A 227 -23.83 5.93 4.55
C TYR A 227 -23.86 5.01 3.31
N GLN A 228 -22.78 4.26 3.05
CA GLN A 228 -22.73 3.30 1.95
C GLN A 228 -23.60 2.05 2.17
N LYS A 229 -24.03 1.78 3.40
CA LYS A 229 -24.98 0.69 3.71
C LYS A 229 -26.46 1.09 3.57
N MET A 230 -26.75 2.38 3.36
CA MET A 230 -28.12 2.90 3.18
C MET A 230 -28.60 2.92 1.71
N TYR A 231 -27.75 2.53 0.77
CA TYR A 231 -28.05 2.44 -0.68
C TYR A 231 -27.66 1.05 -1.21
#